data_AF-A0A562PKA8-F1
#
_entry.id   AF-A0A562PKA8-F1
#
_cell.length_a   1.000
_cell.length_b   1.000
_cell.length_c   1.000
_cell.angle_alpha   90.00
_cell.angle_beta   90.00
_cell.angle_gamma   90.00
#
_symmetry.space_group_name_H-M   'P 1'
#
loop_
_entity.id
_entity.type
_entity.pdbx_description
1 polymer ?
#
loop_
_entity_poly.entity_id
_entity_poly.type
_entity_poly.pdbx_seq_one_letter_code
_entity_poly.pdbx_strand_id
1 'polypeptide(L)'
;MATRMNRPHLFVLGISLAYAVCVHAQSGEDERLVRGRASYLPASTYALLQKVERFCSTADKSAREPFAKALKAWHGRHAELLAENASVRDELLAEAAAPGAPAGLKATLDDVLNVQVVRQIDADYKKMVPPDSSRGWAGKAFVCGANAGLIDQGNFDLSRIDPAVAAYLEKRLQARRSGTAVP
;
A
#
# COMPACT_ATOMS: atom_id res chain seq x y z
N MET A 1 -37.23 -43.85 15.09
CA MET A 1 -36.55 -43.31 16.29
C MET A 1 -35.17 -42.80 15.85
N ALA A 2 -34.84 -41.56 16.20
CA ALA A 2 -33.55 -40.87 16.11
C ALA A 2 -32.97 -40.47 14.73
N THR A 3 -33.22 -39.22 14.39
CA THR A 3 -32.46 -38.26 13.57
C THR A 3 -31.03 -38.04 14.07
N ARG A 4 -30.06 -37.88 13.14
CA ARG A 4 -28.82 -37.06 13.29
C ARG A 4 -28.37 -36.60 11.90
N MET A 5 -28.72 -35.40 11.46
CA MET A 5 -28.00 -34.12 11.66
C MET A 5 -26.58 -34.07 11.06
N ASN A 6 -26.56 -33.61 9.81
CA ASN A 6 -25.72 -32.58 9.21
C ASN A 6 -24.73 -31.85 10.15
N ARG A 7 -23.44 -31.80 9.77
CA ARG A 7 -22.53 -30.67 10.00
C ARG A 7 -21.39 -30.69 8.96
N PRO A 8 -21.27 -29.66 8.09
CA PRO A 8 -20.10 -29.51 7.23
C PRO A 8 -18.92 -29.00 8.07
N HIS A 9 -17.79 -29.71 8.03
CA HIS A 9 -16.53 -29.20 8.56
C HIS A 9 -16.04 -28.07 7.66
N LEU A 10 -16.19 -26.84 8.16
CA LEU A 10 -15.50 -25.65 7.71
C LEU A 10 -13.99 -25.93 7.65
N PHE A 11 -13.44 -26.11 6.45
CA PHE A 11 -12.02 -25.90 6.19
C PHE A 11 -11.79 -24.39 6.10
N VAL A 12 -11.61 -23.74 7.25
CA VAL A 12 -11.04 -22.40 7.32
C VAL A 12 -9.54 -22.56 7.05
N LEU A 13 -9.13 -22.37 5.80
CA LEU A 13 -7.73 -22.10 5.47
C LEU A 13 -7.38 -20.72 6.01
N GLY A 14 -7.03 -20.68 7.30
CA GLY A 14 -6.39 -19.53 7.93
C GLY A 14 -4.99 -19.39 7.36
N ILE A 15 -4.81 -18.53 6.37
CA ILE A 15 -3.50 -18.05 5.96
C ILE A 15 -3.06 -17.04 7.03
N SER A 16 -2.43 -17.56 8.08
CA SER A 16 -1.72 -16.75 9.08
C SER A 16 -0.44 -16.21 8.46
N LEU A 17 -0.46 -14.98 7.94
CA LEU A 17 0.77 -14.21 7.74
C LEU A 17 1.26 -13.75 9.12
N ALA A 18 1.93 -14.65 9.84
CA ALA A 18 2.66 -14.33 11.05
C ALA A 18 4.02 -13.72 10.67
N TYR A 19 4.06 -12.42 10.40
CA TYR A 19 5.30 -11.66 10.52
C TYR A 19 5.42 -11.19 11.97
N ALA A 20 5.99 -12.06 12.81
CA ALA A 20 6.56 -11.64 14.08
C ALA A 20 7.88 -10.93 13.75
N VAL A 21 7.87 -9.60 13.72
CA VAL A 21 9.11 -8.81 13.74
C VAL A 21 9.21 -8.19 15.13
N CYS A 22 10.12 -8.74 15.92
CA CYS A 22 10.58 -8.11 17.15
C CYS A 22 11.06 -6.69 16.83
N VAL A 23 10.51 -5.69 17.53
CA VAL A 23 11.03 -4.32 17.54
C VAL A 23 12.41 -4.35 18.17
N HIS A 24 13.43 -4.49 17.32
CA HIS A 24 14.74 -3.92 17.56
C HIS A 24 14.83 -2.73 16.63
N ALA A 25 14.93 -1.53 17.18
CA ALA A 25 15.38 -0.36 16.45
C ALA A 25 16.76 -0.69 15.86
N GLN A 26 16.80 -1.13 14.61
CA GLN A 26 18.04 -1.40 13.89
C GLN A 26 18.55 -0.08 13.31
N SER A 27 19.74 0.29 13.74
CA SER A 27 20.65 1.15 12.99
C SER A 27 20.77 0.73 11.51
N GLY A 28 20.84 1.69 10.59
CA GLY A 28 21.75 1.56 9.43
C GLY A 28 21.16 1.41 8.03
N GLU A 29 19.96 1.89 7.73
CA GLU A 29 19.57 2.07 6.32
C GLU A 29 19.97 3.47 5.81
N ASP A 30 20.57 3.53 4.62
CA ASP A 30 20.96 4.80 3.98
C ASP A 30 19.71 5.66 3.75
N GLU A 31 19.69 6.86 4.35
CA GLU A 31 18.58 7.80 4.25
C GLU A 31 18.24 8.15 2.80
N ARG A 32 19.22 8.12 1.88
CA ARG A 32 18.98 8.33 0.44
C ARG A 32 18.13 7.22 -0.16
N LEU A 33 18.33 5.97 0.24
CA LEU A 33 17.52 4.84 -0.21
C LEU A 33 16.10 4.95 0.36
N VAL A 34 15.98 5.29 1.65
CA VAL A 34 14.68 5.49 2.30
C VAL A 34 13.92 6.64 1.63
N ARG A 35 14.57 7.78 1.37
CA ARG A 35 14.00 8.91 0.64
C ARG A 35 13.55 8.53 -0.77
N GLY A 36 14.37 7.75 -1.48
CA GLY A 36 14.04 7.22 -2.80
C GLY A 36 12.74 6.41 -2.77
N ARG A 37 12.56 5.52 -1.80
CA ARG A 37 11.31 4.76 -1.63
C ARG A 37 10.15 5.64 -1.15
N ALA A 38 10.42 6.60 -0.27
CA ALA A 38 9.45 7.57 0.23
C ALA A 38 8.83 8.42 -0.88
N SER A 39 9.49 8.54 -2.04
CA SER A 39 8.98 9.26 -3.22
C SER A 39 7.88 8.53 -3.99
N TYR A 40 7.67 7.23 -3.78
CA TYR A 40 6.65 6.48 -4.50
C TYR A 40 5.78 5.56 -3.65
N LEU A 41 6.27 5.05 -2.51
CA LEU A 41 5.63 3.91 -1.83
C LEU A 41 4.21 4.20 -1.30
N PRO A 42 3.91 5.36 -0.69
CA PRO A 42 2.54 5.70 -0.31
C PRO A 42 1.60 5.80 -1.51
N ALA A 43 2.00 6.52 -2.57
CA ALA A 43 1.20 6.67 -3.77
C ALA A 43 1.01 5.35 -4.53
N SER A 44 2.03 4.48 -4.60
CA SER A 44 1.94 3.18 -5.25
C SER A 44 1.00 2.25 -4.50
N THR A 45 1.05 2.26 -3.16
CA THR A 45 0.09 1.53 -2.31
C THR A 45 -1.33 2.02 -2.56
N TYR A 46 -1.54 3.34 -2.60
CA TYR A 46 -2.87 3.88 -2.89
C TYR A 46 -3.35 3.51 -4.31
N ALA A 47 -2.48 3.59 -5.31
CA ALA A 47 -2.80 3.21 -6.70
C ALA A 47 -3.17 1.71 -6.83
N LEU A 48 -2.49 0.83 -6.08
CA LEU A 48 -2.85 -0.58 -5.97
C LEU A 48 -4.25 -0.75 -5.39
N LEU A 49 -4.55 -0.08 -4.27
CA LEU A 49 -5.88 -0.14 -3.63
C LEU A 49 -6.99 0.41 -4.53
N GLN A 50 -6.74 1.50 -5.27
CA GLN A 50 -7.66 2.03 -6.27
C GLN A 50 -7.90 1.06 -7.44
N LYS A 51 -6.89 0.26 -7.80
CA LYS A 51 -7.06 -0.78 -8.83
C LYS A 51 -7.97 -1.90 -8.34
N VAL A 52 -7.85 -2.29 -7.08
CA VAL A 52 -8.76 -3.24 -6.43
C VAL A 52 -10.16 -2.65 -6.26
N GLU A 53 -10.26 -1.35 -5.95
CA GLU A 53 -11.54 -0.64 -5.91
C GLU A 53 -12.26 -0.70 -7.25
N ARG A 54 -11.58 -0.44 -8.36
CA ARG A 54 -12.15 -0.56 -9.70
C ARG A 54 -12.69 -1.97 -9.97
N PHE A 55 -11.97 -3.01 -9.55
CA PHE A 55 -12.49 -4.37 -9.62
C PHE A 55 -13.75 -4.54 -8.75
N CYS A 56 -13.72 -4.09 -7.50
CA CYS A 56 -14.82 -4.21 -6.54
C CYS A 56 -16.04 -3.34 -6.88
N SER A 57 -15.88 -2.30 -7.69
CA SER A 57 -16.99 -1.47 -8.18
C SER A 57 -18.00 -2.28 -9.01
N THR A 58 -17.55 -3.39 -9.59
CA THR A 58 -18.35 -4.35 -10.38
C THR A 58 -18.97 -5.48 -9.55
N ALA A 59 -18.72 -5.51 -8.23
CA ALA A 59 -19.32 -6.47 -7.32
C ALA A 59 -20.68 -5.96 -6.81
N ASP A 60 -21.47 -6.86 -6.22
CA ASP A 60 -22.72 -6.48 -5.56
C ASP A 60 -22.48 -5.51 -4.41
N LYS A 61 -23.53 -4.74 -4.09
CA LYS A 61 -23.50 -3.68 -3.07
C LYS A 61 -22.93 -4.16 -1.73
N SER A 62 -23.33 -5.36 -1.28
CA SER A 62 -22.90 -5.96 -0.01
C SER A 62 -21.40 -6.23 0.08
N ALA A 63 -20.71 -6.41 -1.05
CA ALA A 63 -19.25 -6.57 -1.11
C ALA A 63 -18.53 -5.25 -1.41
N ARG A 64 -19.13 -4.41 -2.25
CA ARG A 64 -18.57 -3.13 -2.68
C ARG A 64 -18.49 -2.11 -1.53
N GLU A 65 -19.55 -1.97 -0.74
CA GLU A 65 -19.63 -0.94 0.31
C GLU A 65 -18.62 -1.15 1.46
N PRO A 66 -18.43 -2.37 2.00
CA PRO A 66 -17.39 -2.60 3.00
C PRO A 66 -16.00 -2.25 2.49
N PHE A 67 -15.68 -2.61 1.25
CA PHE A 67 -14.39 -2.27 0.65
C PHE A 67 -14.22 -0.75 0.51
N ALA A 68 -15.21 -0.04 -0.04
CA ALA A 68 -15.16 1.41 -0.19
C ALA A 68 -15.00 2.12 1.16
N LYS A 69 -15.67 1.61 2.21
CA LYS A 69 -15.52 2.12 3.57
C LYS A 69 -14.10 1.91 4.11
N ALA A 70 -13.55 0.71 3.96
CA ALA A 70 -12.19 0.38 4.38
C ALA A 70 -11.15 1.26 3.66
N LEU A 71 -11.27 1.41 2.33
CA LEU A 71 -10.40 2.27 1.54
C LEU A 71 -10.48 3.75 1.96
N LYS A 72 -11.69 4.26 2.19
CA LYS A 72 -11.88 5.63 2.70
C LYS A 72 -11.22 5.82 4.06
N ALA A 73 -11.36 4.85 4.96
CA ALA A 73 -10.72 4.89 6.28
C ALA A 73 -9.19 4.86 6.16
N TRP A 74 -8.64 4.00 5.29
CA TRP A 74 -7.20 3.96 5.01
C TRP A 74 -6.69 5.30 4.47
N HIS A 75 -7.38 5.88 3.49
CA HIS A 75 -7.02 7.19 2.94
C HIS A 75 -7.04 8.27 4.02
N GLY A 76 -8.04 8.26 4.91
CA GLY A 76 -8.09 9.18 6.05
C GLY A 76 -6.87 9.10 6.97
N ARG A 77 -6.36 7.88 7.24
CA ARG A 77 -5.14 7.68 8.05
C ARG A 77 -3.85 8.07 7.32
N HIS A 78 -3.84 8.02 5.98
CA HIS A 78 -2.62 8.21 5.17
C HIS A 78 -2.57 9.52 4.39
N ALA A 79 -3.59 10.38 4.49
CA ALA A 79 -3.69 11.60 3.68
C ALA A 79 -2.46 12.50 3.78
N GLU A 80 -1.93 12.71 4.98
CA GLU A 80 -0.74 13.55 5.19
C GLU A 80 0.54 12.87 4.67
N LEU A 81 0.65 11.55 4.83
CA LEU A 81 1.77 10.76 4.29
C LEU A 81 1.77 10.77 2.76
N LEU A 82 0.59 10.75 2.12
CA LEU A 82 0.44 10.88 0.67
C LEU A 82 0.87 12.28 0.19
N ALA A 83 0.51 13.33 0.92
CA ALA A 83 0.95 14.69 0.60
C ALA A 83 2.47 14.85 0.76
N GLU A 84 3.06 14.33 1.85
CA GLU A 84 4.50 14.40 2.07
C GLU A 84 5.28 13.54 1.05
N ASN A 85 4.73 12.38 0.67
CA ASN A 85 5.25 11.57 -0.44
C ASN A 85 5.37 12.37 -1.74
N ALA A 86 4.33 13.13 -2.09
CA ALA A 86 4.36 13.99 -3.28
C ALA A 86 5.45 15.06 -3.17
N SER A 87 5.59 15.71 -2.00
CA SER A 87 6.68 16.67 -1.75
C SER A 87 8.06 16.05 -1.94
N VAL A 88 8.30 14.86 -1.39
CA VAL A 88 9.59 14.15 -1.53
C VAL A 88 9.87 13.80 -2.99
N ARG A 89 8.83 13.38 -3.74
CA ARG A 89 8.96 13.11 -5.17
C ARG A 89 9.34 14.37 -5.95
N ASP A 90 8.67 15.48 -5.69
CA ASP A 90 8.94 16.74 -6.38
C ASP A 90 10.35 17.26 -6.08
N GLU A 91 10.81 17.13 -4.83
CA GLU A 91 12.18 17.47 -4.45
C GLU A 91 13.22 16.63 -5.22
N LEU A 92 13.03 15.31 -5.32
CA LEU A 92 13.95 14.44 -6.08
C LEU A 92 13.94 14.76 -7.59
N LEU A 93 12.77 15.07 -8.15
CA LEU A 93 12.66 15.46 -9.55
C LEU A 93 13.34 16.82 -9.80
N ALA A 94 13.22 17.76 -8.86
CA ALA A 94 13.91 19.04 -8.93
C ALA A 94 15.43 18.88 -8.84
N GLU A 95 15.92 18.05 -7.90
CA GLU A 95 17.35 17.72 -7.78
C GLU A 95 17.90 17.08 -9.06
N ALA A 96 17.14 16.17 -9.68
CA ALA A 96 17.54 15.54 -10.93
C ALA A 96 17.51 16.47 -12.14
N ALA A 97 16.79 17.58 -12.06
CA ALA A 97 16.73 18.63 -13.08
C ALA A 97 17.76 19.76 -12.85
N ALA A 98 18.43 19.78 -11.69
CA ALA A 98 19.34 20.85 -11.33
C ALA A 98 20.65 20.84 -12.16
N PRO A 99 21.23 22.02 -12.46
CA PRO A 99 22.59 22.09 -13.01
C PRO A 99 23.59 21.39 -12.08
N GLY A 100 24.35 20.44 -12.61
CA GLY A 100 25.31 19.65 -11.82
C GLY A 100 24.73 18.39 -11.17
N ALA A 101 23.48 18.04 -11.46
CA ALA A 101 22.92 16.74 -11.07
C ALA A 101 23.80 15.58 -11.59
N PRO A 102 23.94 14.48 -10.83
CA PRO A 102 24.65 13.29 -11.29
C PRO A 102 24.13 12.82 -12.64
N ALA A 103 25.05 12.49 -13.56
CA ALA A 103 24.71 12.01 -14.88
C ALA A 103 23.81 10.75 -14.77
N GLY A 104 22.68 10.76 -15.49
CA GLY A 104 21.74 9.65 -15.52
C GLY A 104 20.71 9.61 -14.38
N LEU A 105 20.82 10.47 -13.35
CA LEU A 105 19.88 10.47 -12.21
C LEU A 105 18.42 10.65 -12.66
N LYS A 106 18.16 11.58 -13.58
CA LYS A 106 16.82 11.79 -14.13
C LYS A 106 16.28 10.53 -14.82
N ALA A 107 17.10 9.89 -15.67
CA ALA A 107 16.69 8.69 -16.38
C ALA A 107 16.40 7.52 -15.42
N THR A 108 17.21 7.36 -14.38
CA THR A 108 16.97 6.37 -13.32
C THR A 108 15.68 6.64 -12.56
N LEU A 109 15.42 7.89 -12.16
CA LEU A 109 14.16 8.25 -11.50
C LEU A 109 12.95 8.02 -12.41
N ASP A 110 13.04 8.41 -13.68
CA ASP A 110 11.97 8.21 -14.65
C ASP A 110 11.67 6.70 -14.86
N ASP A 111 12.69 5.85 -14.92
CA ASP A 111 12.52 4.39 -15.03
C ASP A 111 11.87 3.80 -13.77
N VAL A 112 12.35 4.17 -12.58
CA VAL A 112 11.75 3.68 -11.32
C VAL A 112 10.29 4.11 -11.21
N LEU A 113 10.00 5.41 -11.36
CA LEU A 113 8.69 5.98 -11.10
C LEU A 113 7.65 5.60 -12.16
N ASN A 114 8.03 5.49 -13.43
CA ASN A 114 7.08 5.29 -14.53
C ASN A 114 7.06 3.86 -15.08
N VAL A 115 8.10 3.05 -14.80
CA VAL A 115 8.18 1.67 -15.31
C VAL A 115 8.14 0.66 -14.17
N GLN A 116 9.12 0.72 -13.26
CA GLN A 116 9.27 -0.33 -12.24
C GLN A 116 8.11 -0.33 -11.24
N VAL A 117 7.75 0.85 -10.71
CA VAL A 117 6.63 0.99 -9.76
C VAL A 117 5.31 0.53 -10.39
N VAL A 118 5.06 0.90 -11.65
CA VAL A 118 3.84 0.49 -12.37
C VAL A 118 3.78 -1.02 -12.55
N ARG A 119 4.89 -1.66 -12.94
CA ARG A 119 4.99 -3.11 -13.06
C ARG A 119 4.76 -3.82 -11.73
N GLN A 120 5.29 -3.25 -10.64
CA GLN A 120 5.12 -3.81 -9.30
C GLN A 120 3.66 -3.75 -8.86
N ILE A 121 2.98 -2.61 -9.05
CA ILE A 121 1.54 -2.46 -8.78
C ILE A 121 0.73 -3.52 -9.55
N ASP A 122 1.07 -3.76 -10.82
CA ASP A 122 0.39 -4.77 -11.64
C ASP A 122 0.63 -6.20 -11.14
N ALA A 123 1.85 -6.50 -10.72
CA ALA A 123 2.20 -7.80 -10.14
C ALA A 123 1.45 -8.05 -8.84
N ASP A 124 1.38 -7.06 -7.95
CA ASP A 124 0.69 -7.17 -6.67
C ASP A 124 -0.83 -7.22 -6.83
N TYR A 125 -1.38 -6.45 -7.77
CA TYR A 125 -2.80 -6.54 -8.13
C TYR A 125 -3.19 -7.96 -8.56
N LYS A 126 -2.36 -8.64 -9.39
CA LYS A 126 -2.64 -10.02 -9.82
C LYS A 126 -2.63 -11.03 -8.67
N LYS A 127 -1.85 -10.78 -7.62
CA LYS A 127 -1.86 -11.61 -6.40
C LYS A 127 -3.15 -11.40 -5.60
N MET A 128 -3.62 -10.15 -5.52
CA MET A 128 -4.83 -9.77 -4.76
C MET A 128 -6.13 -10.13 -5.48
N VAL A 129 -6.12 -10.12 -6.81
CA VAL A 129 -7.28 -10.40 -7.67
C VAL A 129 -6.91 -11.51 -8.67
N PRO A 130 -7.02 -12.78 -8.26
CA PRO A 130 -6.70 -13.91 -9.13
C PRO A 130 -7.59 -13.90 -10.39
N PRO A 131 -7.10 -14.33 -11.57
CA PRO A 131 -7.85 -14.26 -12.83
C PRO A 131 -9.24 -14.91 -12.78
N ASP A 132 -9.38 -16.02 -12.06
CA ASP A 132 -10.62 -16.79 -11.96
C ASP A 132 -11.67 -16.15 -11.04
N SER A 133 -11.26 -15.18 -10.20
CA SER A 133 -12.19 -14.45 -9.32
C SER A 133 -13.17 -13.53 -10.07
N SER A 134 -12.94 -13.33 -11.37
CA SER A 134 -13.81 -12.55 -12.25
C SER A 134 -15.09 -13.28 -12.67
N ARG A 135 -15.16 -14.61 -12.53
CA ARG A 135 -16.18 -15.47 -13.17
C ARG A 135 -17.51 -15.61 -12.41
N GLY A 136 -17.69 -14.94 -11.27
CA GLY A 136 -18.95 -15.00 -10.55
C GLY A 136 -19.05 -14.05 -9.35
N TRP A 137 -20.28 -13.78 -8.91
CA TRP A 137 -20.59 -12.87 -7.81
C TRP A 137 -19.86 -13.26 -6.51
N ALA A 138 -19.82 -14.56 -6.18
CA ALA A 138 -19.18 -15.08 -4.98
C ALA A 138 -17.65 -14.86 -4.98
N GLY A 139 -16.99 -15.01 -6.14
CA GLY A 139 -15.56 -14.75 -6.29
C GLY A 139 -15.22 -13.27 -6.08
N LYS A 140 -16.01 -12.37 -6.67
CA LYS A 140 -15.88 -10.92 -6.45
C LYS A 140 -16.12 -10.56 -4.99
N ALA A 141 -17.18 -11.10 -4.38
CA ALA A 141 -17.51 -10.83 -2.98
C ALA A 141 -16.40 -11.27 -2.02
N PHE A 142 -15.82 -12.46 -2.26
CA PHE A 142 -14.69 -12.95 -1.50
C PHE A 142 -13.47 -12.03 -1.63
N VAL A 143 -13.06 -11.68 -2.86
CA VAL A 143 -11.91 -10.79 -3.10
C VAL A 143 -12.11 -9.43 -2.44
N CYS A 144 -13.28 -8.81 -2.59
CA CYS A 144 -13.55 -7.50 -2.01
C CYS A 144 -13.60 -7.55 -0.48
N GLY A 145 -14.25 -8.57 0.10
CA GLY A 145 -14.31 -8.75 1.55
C GLY A 145 -12.94 -9.05 2.16
N ALA A 146 -12.15 -9.93 1.54
CA ALA A 146 -10.80 -10.26 2.00
C ALA A 146 -9.90 -9.02 1.99
N ASN A 147 -9.89 -8.26 0.90
CA ASN A 147 -9.07 -7.05 0.81
C ASN A 147 -9.56 -5.93 1.74
N ALA A 148 -10.88 -5.77 1.93
CA ALA A 148 -11.42 -4.85 2.94
C ALA A 148 -10.90 -5.20 4.34
N GLY A 149 -10.94 -6.50 4.71
CA GLY A 149 -10.41 -6.98 5.98
C GLY A 149 -8.89 -6.74 6.12
N LEU A 150 -8.11 -6.96 5.07
CA LEU A 150 -6.67 -6.67 5.07
C LEU A 150 -6.37 -5.18 5.26
N ILE A 151 -7.15 -4.29 4.63
CA ILE A 151 -7.07 -2.84 4.81
C ILE A 151 -7.40 -2.44 6.24
N ASP A 152 -8.48 -2.98 6.81
CA ASP A 152 -8.90 -2.67 8.18
C ASP A 152 -7.89 -3.17 9.23
N GLN A 153 -7.21 -4.28 8.95
CA GLN A 153 -6.12 -4.81 9.77
C GLN A 153 -4.80 -4.04 9.59
N GLY A 154 -4.77 -3.02 8.72
CA GLY A 154 -3.61 -2.19 8.48
C GLY A 154 -2.51 -2.85 7.65
N ASN A 155 -2.77 -3.96 6.94
CA ASN A 155 -1.75 -4.62 6.11
C ASN A 155 -1.22 -3.72 4.97
N PHE A 156 -1.96 -2.66 4.65
CA PHE A 156 -1.55 -1.62 3.70
C PHE A 156 -1.05 -0.34 4.37
N ASP A 157 -0.93 -0.34 5.69
CA ASP A 157 -0.42 0.82 6.42
C ASP A 157 1.11 0.86 6.25
N LEU A 158 1.64 2.03 5.94
CA LEU A 158 3.05 2.21 5.59
C LEU A 158 4.00 1.72 6.70
N SER A 159 3.61 1.90 7.97
CA SER A 159 4.34 1.41 9.15
C SER A 159 4.49 -0.11 9.21
N ARG A 160 3.67 -0.86 8.45
CA ARG A 160 3.81 -2.32 8.28
C ARG A 160 4.51 -2.71 6.98
N ILE A 161 4.28 -1.96 5.90
CA ILE A 161 4.92 -2.23 4.60
C ILE A 161 6.42 -1.91 4.64
N ASP A 162 6.76 -0.71 5.11
CA ASP A 162 8.14 -0.21 5.19
C ASP A 162 8.25 0.77 6.38
N PRO A 163 8.61 0.27 7.57
CA PRO A 163 8.72 1.08 8.78
C PRO A 163 9.74 2.23 8.66
N ALA A 164 10.80 2.05 7.86
CA ALA A 164 11.82 3.09 7.67
C ALA A 164 11.25 4.27 6.87
N VAL A 165 10.50 3.99 5.81
CA VAL A 165 9.81 5.03 5.02
C VAL A 165 8.71 5.72 5.85
N ALA A 166 7.98 4.96 6.67
CA ALA A 166 7.00 5.53 7.60
C ALA A 166 7.65 6.53 8.56
N ALA A 167 8.69 6.09 9.27
CA ALA A 167 9.42 6.94 10.23
C ALA A 167 10.05 8.18 9.55
N TYR A 168 10.58 8.02 8.34
CA TYR A 168 11.14 9.12 7.55
C TYR A 168 10.10 10.21 7.24
N LEU A 169 8.94 9.81 6.72
CA LEU A 169 7.86 10.76 6.39
C LEU A 169 7.25 11.39 7.66
N GLU A 170 7.08 10.61 8.73
CA GLU A 170 6.59 11.13 10.01
C GLU A 170 7.52 12.17 10.61
N LYS A 171 8.84 11.93 10.59
CA LYS A 171 9.85 12.91 11.04
C LYS A 171 9.74 14.22 10.26
N ARG A 172 9.56 14.14 8.93
CA ARG A 172 9.39 15.33 8.07
C ARG A 172 8.13 16.11 8.39
N LEU A 173 6.99 15.42 8.54
CA LEU A 173 5.72 16.03 8.92
C LEU A 173 5.80 16.71 10.30
N GLN A 174 6.44 16.08 11.28
CA GLN A 174 6.64 16.65 12.62
C GLN A 174 7.48 17.94 12.56
N ALA A 175 8.57 17.94 11.79
CA ALA A 175 9.41 19.12 11.62
C ALA A 175 8.66 20.28 10.96
N ARG A 176 7.89 20.01 9.89
CA ARG A 176 7.01 21.01 9.26
C ARG A 176 6.00 21.61 10.23
N ARG A 177 5.36 20.78 11.07
CA ARG A 177 4.40 21.23 12.09
C ARG A 177 5.06 22.08 13.18
N SER A 178 6.31 21.78 13.50
CA SER A 178 7.07 22.48 14.54
C SER A 178 7.73 23.77 14.02
N GLY A 179 7.63 24.06 12.72
CA GLY A 179 8.32 25.19 12.08
C GLY A 179 9.83 25.01 12.00
N THR A 180 10.34 23.79 12.22
CA THR A 180 11.76 23.48 12.14
C THR A 180 12.08 23.06 10.70
N ALA A 181 13.06 23.71 10.07
CA ALA A 181 13.56 23.27 8.77
C ALA A 181 14.11 21.84 8.89
N VAL A 182 13.65 20.94 8.03
CA VAL A 182 14.26 19.61 7.85
C VAL A 182 15.53 19.83 7.03
N PRO A 183 16.73 19.42 7.53
CA PRO A 183 17.96 19.46 6.74
C PRO A 183 17.94 18.46 5.58
#